data_AF-A0A916EZC3-F1
#
_entry.id   AF-A0A916EZC3-F1
#
_cell.length_a   1.000
_cell.length_b   1.000
_cell.length_c   1.000
_cell.angle_alpha   90.00
_cell.angle_beta   90.00
_cell.angle_gamma   90.00
#
_symmetry.space_group_name_H-M   'P 1'
#
loop_
_entity.id
_entity.type
_entity.pdbx_description
1 polymer ?
#
loop_
_entity_poly.entity_id
_entity_poly.type
_entity_poly.pdbx_seq_one_letter_code
_entity_poly.pdbx_strand_id
1 'polypeptide(L)'
;MSHELIYQHIWNDKTLGGTLWKHLRQSTKKRRKRYNSKDSRGRLAAKRHITERPAKAEHRKEPGHWEIDTVVGRGTKHCIVTLVDRMTGYTFIGQMDDRTSESLNVRMSKIMTRSDLPFKTITADNGTEFHGYAQLEKHHNCLFYFANPYHSWERGTNENTNGLIRQYLPKRTSMSHVTQKLCNEIAHKLNTRPRKRLGYRTPTEYIHAHL
;
A
#
# COMPACT_ATOMS: atom_id res chain seq x y z
N MET A 1 -20.60 20.07 15.34
CA MET A 1 -20.42 20.08 13.87
C MET A 1 -20.18 18.65 13.39
N SER A 2 -21.04 18.10 12.53
CA SER A 2 -20.96 16.71 12.06
C SER A 2 -20.11 16.59 10.78
N HIS A 3 -19.35 15.50 10.63
CA HIS A 3 -18.63 15.19 9.39
C HIS A 3 -19.58 15.09 8.19
N GLU A 4 -20.80 14.58 8.41
CA GLU A 4 -21.81 14.42 7.36
C GLU A 4 -22.23 15.77 6.79
N LEU A 5 -22.49 16.75 7.66
CA LEU A 5 -22.91 18.09 7.26
C LEU A 5 -21.84 18.81 6.43
N ILE A 6 -20.56 18.62 6.77
CA ILE A 6 -19.42 19.13 5.99
C ILE A 6 -19.41 18.51 4.58
N TYR A 7 -19.57 17.19 4.48
CA TYR A 7 -19.58 16.53 3.16
C TYR A 7 -20.82 16.92 2.34
N GLN A 8 -22.00 17.00 2.96
CA GLN A 8 -23.22 17.46 2.29
C GLN A 8 -23.03 18.86 1.71
N HIS A 9 -22.46 19.79 2.48
CA HIS A 9 -22.14 21.14 2.01
C HIS A 9 -21.19 21.13 0.80
N ILE A 10 -20.10 20.36 0.85
CA ILE A 10 -19.15 20.25 -0.27
C ILE A 10 -19.80 19.64 -1.52
N TRP A 11 -20.68 18.66 -1.36
CA TRP A 11 -21.38 18.06 -2.50
C TRP A 11 -22.44 18.99 -3.08
N ASN A 12 -23.15 19.75 -2.24
CA ASN A 12 -24.10 20.77 -2.69
C ASN A 12 -23.38 21.89 -3.46
N ASP A 13 -22.25 22.39 -2.94
CA ASP A 13 -21.38 23.34 -3.64
C ASP A 13 -21.00 22.82 -5.04
N LYS A 14 -20.57 21.54 -5.12
CA LYS A 14 -20.26 20.91 -6.41
C LYS A 14 -21.45 20.88 -7.37
N THR A 15 -22.66 20.55 -6.88
CA THR A 15 -23.85 20.52 -7.74
C THR A 15 -24.22 21.91 -8.27
N LEU A 16 -23.85 22.96 -7.54
CA LEU A 16 -24.03 24.36 -7.92
C LEU A 16 -22.86 24.93 -8.75
N GLY A 17 -21.92 24.09 -9.20
CA GLY A 17 -20.78 24.50 -10.02
C GLY A 17 -19.54 24.94 -9.23
N GLY A 18 -19.57 24.84 -7.90
CA GLY A 18 -18.46 25.19 -7.03
C GLY A 18 -17.27 24.23 -7.08
N THR A 19 -16.23 24.59 -6.34
CA THR A 19 -14.90 23.97 -6.42
C THR A 19 -14.43 23.34 -5.11
N LEU A 20 -15.22 23.37 -4.03
CA LEU A 20 -14.82 22.85 -2.72
C LEU A 20 -14.43 21.37 -2.79
N TRP A 21 -15.11 20.59 -3.62
CA TRP A 21 -14.81 19.18 -3.85
C TRP A 21 -13.41 18.94 -4.45
N LYS A 22 -12.79 19.93 -5.11
CA LYS A 22 -11.41 19.80 -5.64
C LYS A 22 -10.38 19.76 -4.51
N HIS A 23 -10.71 20.32 -3.35
CA HIS A 23 -9.88 20.30 -2.15
C HIS A 23 -10.05 19.02 -1.31
N LEU A 24 -11.08 18.22 -1.60
CA LEU A 24 -11.26 16.91 -1.01
C LEU A 24 -10.25 15.91 -1.59
N ARG A 25 -9.48 15.31 -0.70
CA ARG A 25 -8.39 14.37 -1.01
C ARG A 25 -8.78 13.15 -1.84
N GLN A 26 -10.04 12.70 -1.75
CA GLN A 26 -10.56 11.52 -2.46
C GLN A 26 -11.87 11.79 -3.23
N SER A 27 -12.08 13.04 -3.65
CA SER A 27 -13.36 13.53 -4.20
C SER A 27 -13.85 12.85 -5.49
N THR A 28 -12.99 12.10 -6.17
CA THR A 28 -13.27 11.48 -7.47
C THR A 28 -13.70 10.01 -7.39
N LYS A 29 -13.69 9.39 -6.19
CA LYS A 29 -14.02 7.96 -6.04
C LYS A 29 -15.56 7.75 -6.05
N LYS A 30 -16.14 7.50 -7.23
CA LYS A 30 -17.48 6.89 -7.30
C LYS A 30 -17.39 5.41 -6.89
N ARG A 31 -18.06 5.03 -5.80
CA ARG A 31 -18.16 3.64 -5.34
C ARG A 31 -19.04 2.88 -6.35
N ARG A 32 -18.45 2.01 -7.17
CA ARG A 32 -19.20 1.14 -8.09
C ARG A 32 -19.62 -0.13 -7.35
N LYS A 33 -20.85 -0.61 -7.58
CA LYS A 33 -21.26 -1.97 -7.19
C LYS A 33 -20.33 -2.96 -7.92
N ARG A 34 -19.77 -3.93 -7.18
CA ARG A 34 -18.96 -5.01 -7.76
C ARG A 34 -19.92 -6.11 -8.21
N TYR A 35 -19.77 -6.57 -9.44
CA TYR A 35 -20.39 -7.80 -9.92
C TYR A 35 -19.36 -8.93 -9.79
N ASN A 36 -19.79 -10.10 -9.32
CA ASN A 36 -18.92 -11.27 -9.17
C ASN A 36 -18.40 -11.71 -10.55
N SER A 37 -17.09 -11.69 -10.77
CA SER A 37 -16.48 -12.36 -11.91
C SER A 37 -15.92 -13.72 -11.48
N LYS A 38 -16.11 -14.75 -12.31
CA LYS A 38 -15.52 -16.08 -12.08
C LYS A 38 -14.01 -16.03 -12.26
N ASP A 39 -13.32 -16.78 -11.40
CA ASP A 39 -11.88 -16.78 -11.23
C ASP A 39 -11.17 -17.66 -12.28
N SER A 40 -9.99 -17.23 -12.73
CA SER A 40 -9.07 -17.99 -13.58
C SER A 40 -7.63 -18.03 -13.03
N ARG A 41 -7.39 -17.46 -11.85
CA ARG A 41 -6.05 -17.41 -11.23
C ARG A 41 -5.89 -18.66 -10.37
N GLY A 42 -5.05 -19.59 -10.83
CA GLY A 42 -4.77 -20.85 -10.14
C GLY A 42 -4.42 -20.66 -8.67
N ARG A 43 -5.02 -21.47 -7.79
CA ARG A 43 -4.64 -21.57 -6.38
C ARG A 43 -3.28 -22.27 -6.31
N LEU A 44 -2.20 -21.52 -6.07
CA LEU A 44 -0.91 -22.13 -5.73
C LEU A 44 -1.03 -22.81 -4.37
N ALA A 45 -0.80 -24.11 -4.34
CA ALA A 45 -1.03 -25.01 -3.20
C ALA A 45 -0.04 -24.87 -2.01
N ALA A 46 0.72 -23.76 -1.90
CA ALA A 46 1.78 -23.62 -0.89
C ALA A 46 1.88 -22.23 -0.23
N LYS A 47 0.85 -21.38 -0.36
CA LYS A 47 0.85 -20.02 0.20
C LYS A 47 0.25 -20.02 1.61
N ARG A 48 0.98 -19.51 2.61
CA ARG A 48 0.43 -19.31 3.97
C ARG A 48 -0.71 -18.31 3.92
N HIS A 49 -1.82 -18.67 4.53
CA HIS A 49 -3.04 -17.88 4.50
C HIS A 49 -2.96 -16.72 5.49
N ILE A 50 -3.62 -15.59 5.18
CA ILE A 50 -3.58 -14.39 6.02
C ILE A 50 -4.08 -14.63 7.46
N THR A 51 -4.94 -15.63 7.69
CA THR A 51 -5.42 -16.00 9.03
C THR A 51 -4.34 -16.64 9.90
N GLU A 52 -3.27 -17.15 9.31
CA GLU A 52 -2.13 -17.76 10.02
C GLU A 52 -1.11 -16.71 10.48
N ARG A 53 -1.34 -15.44 10.15
CA ARG A 53 -0.45 -14.35 10.51
C ARG A 53 -0.42 -14.16 12.05
N PRO A 54 0.72 -13.78 12.64
CA PRO A 54 0.80 -13.56 14.08
C PRO A 54 -0.21 -12.51 14.56
N ALA A 55 -0.83 -12.77 15.72
CA ALA A 55 -1.82 -11.87 16.33
C ALA A 55 -1.27 -10.44 16.53
N LYS A 56 0.04 -10.31 16.79
CA LYS A 56 0.71 -9.00 16.91
C LYS A 56 0.62 -8.17 15.64
N ALA A 57 0.73 -8.81 14.47
CA ALA A 57 0.54 -8.15 13.19
C ALA A 57 -0.92 -7.76 12.99
N GLU A 58 -1.87 -8.61 13.38
CA GLU A 58 -3.31 -8.35 13.24
C GLU A 58 -3.78 -7.17 14.08
N HIS A 59 -3.37 -7.17 15.34
CA HIS A 59 -3.72 -6.13 16.28
C HIS A 59 -2.77 -4.93 16.26
N ARG A 60 -1.86 -4.85 15.26
CA ARG A 60 -0.95 -3.71 15.06
C ARG A 60 -0.12 -3.38 16.31
N LYS A 61 0.39 -4.41 17.00
CA LYS A 61 1.05 -4.28 18.32
C LYS A 61 2.56 -4.12 18.26
N GLU A 62 3.21 -4.44 17.14
CA GLU A 62 4.65 -4.23 16.98
C GLU A 62 4.99 -3.87 15.52
N PRO A 63 6.12 -3.16 15.28
CA PRO A 63 6.58 -2.90 13.92
C PRO A 63 7.21 -4.15 13.29
N GLY A 64 7.36 -4.08 11.97
CA GLY A 64 7.99 -5.11 11.15
C GLY A 64 7.01 -6.06 10.49
N HIS A 65 5.72 -5.73 10.53
CA HIS A 65 4.66 -6.45 9.83
C HIS A 65 4.16 -5.60 8.69
N TRP A 66 4.53 -5.95 7.46
CA TRP A 66 4.35 -5.13 6.28
C TRP A 66 3.20 -5.65 5.42
N GLU A 67 2.39 -4.77 4.86
CA GLU A 67 1.52 -5.10 3.72
C GLU A 67 2.23 -4.63 2.43
N ILE A 68 2.31 -5.49 1.41
CA ILE A 68 2.96 -5.19 0.12
C ILE A 68 1.93 -5.09 -1.00
N ASP A 69 1.97 -4.08 -1.87
CA ASP A 69 1.09 -3.95 -3.04
C ASP A 69 1.84 -3.39 -4.25
N THR A 70 1.38 -3.72 -5.46
CA THR A 70 1.85 -3.05 -6.68
C THR A 70 0.84 -2.01 -7.17
N VAL A 71 1.34 -0.85 -7.55
CA VAL A 71 0.53 0.29 -8.01
C VAL A 71 0.92 0.61 -9.45
N VAL A 72 -0.04 0.43 -10.36
CA VAL A 72 0.16 0.62 -11.81
C VAL A 72 -0.43 1.92 -12.35
N GLY A 73 0.17 2.43 -13.42
CA GLY A 73 -0.33 3.54 -14.23
C GLY A 73 -1.20 3.08 -15.39
N ARG A 74 -1.32 3.90 -16.44
CA ARG A 74 -1.95 3.52 -17.72
C ARG A 74 -0.91 3.57 -18.83
N GLY A 75 -0.96 2.58 -19.72
CA GLY A 75 -0.25 2.61 -21.00
C GLY A 75 1.25 2.30 -20.91
N THR A 76 1.78 1.90 -19.75
CA THR A 76 3.19 1.51 -19.59
C THR A 76 3.34 0.31 -18.67
N LYS A 77 4.43 -0.44 -18.85
CA LYS A 77 4.86 -1.51 -17.93
C LYS A 77 5.36 -0.99 -16.57
N HIS A 78 5.89 0.24 -16.53
CA HIS A 78 6.36 0.88 -15.30
C HIS A 78 5.29 0.90 -14.21
N CYS A 79 5.72 0.57 -13.00
CA CYS A 79 4.88 0.56 -11.82
C CYS A 79 5.71 0.83 -10.57
N ILE A 80 5.06 0.87 -9.42
CA ILE A 80 5.75 0.93 -8.13
C ILE A 80 5.29 -0.22 -7.24
N VAL A 81 6.17 -0.68 -6.38
CA VAL A 81 5.83 -1.52 -5.24
C VAL A 81 5.77 -0.67 -3.98
N THR A 82 4.82 -0.96 -3.12
CA THR A 82 4.61 -0.25 -1.85
C THR A 82 4.70 -1.25 -0.72
N LEU A 83 5.42 -0.89 0.35
CA LEU A 83 5.45 -1.65 1.60
C LEU A 83 5.02 -0.73 2.73
N VAL A 84 4.00 -1.15 3.48
CA VAL A 84 3.44 -0.34 4.55
C VAL A 84 3.41 -1.13 5.83
N ASP A 85 4.13 -0.64 6.85
CA ASP A 85 4.10 -1.25 8.18
C ASP A 85 2.70 -1.11 8.79
N ARG A 86 2.13 -2.19 9.30
CA ARG A 86 0.75 -2.19 9.80
C ARG A 86 0.59 -1.37 11.07
N MET A 87 1.58 -1.34 11.97
CA MET A 87 1.46 -0.58 13.22
C MET A 87 1.57 0.92 12.96
N THR A 88 2.65 1.34 12.35
CA THR A 88 3.09 2.74 12.22
C THR A 88 2.61 3.36 10.92
N GLY A 89 2.41 2.55 9.89
CA GLY A 89 2.12 3.00 8.53
C GLY A 89 3.30 3.69 7.88
N TYR A 90 4.51 3.46 8.39
CA TYR A 90 5.75 3.76 7.71
C TYR A 90 5.73 3.08 6.33
N THR A 91 6.10 3.82 5.30
CA THR A 91 5.90 3.42 3.91
C THR A 91 7.21 3.46 3.14
N PHE A 92 7.55 2.35 2.49
CA PHE A 92 8.52 2.32 1.40
C PHE A 92 7.81 2.35 0.05
N ILE A 93 8.43 2.99 -0.93
CA ILE A 93 7.97 3.00 -2.32
C ILE A 93 9.16 2.68 -3.23
N GLY A 94 9.07 1.58 -3.96
CA GLY A 94 10.08 1.13 -4.90
C GLY A 94 9.60 1.30 -6.34
N GLN A 95 10.39 1.94 -7.20
CA GLN A 95 10.10 2.03 -8.64
C GLN A 95 10.44 0.71 -9.34
N MET A 96 9.64 0.29 -10.31
CA MET A 96 9.90 -0.91 -11.12
C MET A 96 9.60 -0.63 -12.59
N ASP A 97 10.45 -1.14 -13.48
CA ASP A 97 10.29 -0.96 -14.93
C ASP A 97 9.19 -1.84 -15.51
N ASP A 98 8.83 -2.92 -14.81
CA ASP A 98 7.71 -3.79 -15.12
C ASP A 98 7.12 -4.44 -13.86
N ARG A 99 5.97 -5.11 -14.04
CA ARG A 99 5.26 -5.84 -12.98
C ARG A 99 5.60 -7.33 -13.02
N THR A 100 6.88 -7.67 -13.14
CA THR A 100 7.35 -9.06 -13.08
C THR A 100 7.78 -9.43 -11.67
N SER A 101 7.77 -10.73 -11.36
CA SER A 101 8.26 -11.24 -10.07
C SER A 101 9.74 -10.97 -9.85
N GLU A 102 10.54 -10.98 -10.93
CA GLU A 102 11.97 -10.70 -10.87
C GLU A 102 12.24 -9.24 -10.49
N SER A 103 11.65 -8.29 -11.22
CA SER A 103 11.75 -6.86 -10.90
C SER A 103 11.30 -6.56 -9.46
N LEU A 104 10.22 -7.22 -9.02
CA LEU A 104 9.73 -7.10 -7.65
C LEU A 104 10.73 -7.63 -6.64
N ASN A 105 11.26 -8.84 -6.82
CA ASN A 105 12.23 -9.45 -5.90
C ASN A 105 13.50 -8.62 -5.80
N VAL A 106 14.05 -8.15 -6.93
CA VAL A 106 15.23 -7.27 -6.95
C VAL A 106 14.96 -5.98 -6.18
N ARG A 107 13.82 -5.32 -6.43
CA ARG A 107 13.48 -4.08 -5.74
C ARG A 107 13.26 -4.30 -4.25
N MET A 108 12.56 -5.36 -3.89
CA MET A 108 12.31 -5.77 -2.51
C MET A 108 13.60 -6.03 -1.75
N SER A 109 14.49 -6.82 -2.34
CA SER A 109 15.78 -7.13 -1.71
C SER A 109 16.58 -5.87 -1.46
N LYS A 110 16.64 -4.94 -2.42
CA LYS A 110 17.30 -3.63 -2.25
C LYS A 110 16.70 -2.80 -1.12
N ILE A 111 15.37 -2.81 -0.94
CA ILE A 111 14.71 -2.08 0.15
C ILE A 111 15.07 -2.71 1.49
N MET A 112 14.93 -4.04 1.60
CA MET A 112 15.13 -4.78 2.84
C MET A 112 16.59 -4.73 3.30
N THR A 113 17.56 -4.91 2.40
CA THR A 113 18.99 -4.85 2.73
C THR A 113 19.45 -3.45 3.15
N ARG A 114 18.85 -2.39 2.62
CA ARG A 114 19.25 -1.00 2.93
C ARG A 114 18.53 -0.40 4.13
N SER A 115 17.49 -1.07 4.61
CA SER A 115 16.66 -0.61 5.71
C SER A 115 17.24 -1.13 7.03
N ASP A 116 17.21 -0.29 8.05
CA ASP A 116 17.49 -0.63 9.45
C ASP A 116 16.26 -1.21 10.17
N LEU A 117 15.08 -1.13 9.54
CA LEU A 117 13.82 -1.64 10.09
C LEU A 117 13.69 -3.17 9.96
N PRO A 118 13.03 -3.84 10.93
CA PRO A 118 12.81 -5.28 10.89
C PRO A 118 11.75 -5.67 9.85
N PHE A 119 11.94 -6.82 9.21
CA PHE A 119 10.96 -7.43 8.31
C PHE A 119 10.54 -8.81 8.82
N LYS A 120 9.61 -8.85 9.77
CA LYS A 120 9.12 -10.10 10.37
C LYS A 120 8.17 -10.82 9.44
N THR A 121 7.16 -10.10 8.94
CA THR A 121 6.16 -10.68 8.02
C THR A 121 5.78 -9.72 6.91
N ILE A 122 5.41 -10.25 5.75
CA ILE A 122 4.91 -9.50 4.60
C ILE A 122 3.56 -10.08 4.17
N THR A 123 2.54 -9.25 3.96
CA THR A 123 1.22 -9.68 3.50
C THR A 123 0.93 -9.15 2.10
N ALA A 124 0.74 -10.06 1.15
CA ALA A 124 0.45 -9.76 -0.26
C ALA A 124 -0.97 -10.23 -0.66
N ASP A 125 -1.44 -9.88 -1.86
CA ASP A 125 -2.51 -10.64 -2.52
C ASP A 125 -1.92 -11.79 -3.35
N ASN A 126 -2.83 -12.53 -3.98
CA ASN A 126 -2.50 -13.58 -4.94
C ASN A 126 -2.11 -13.04 -6.33
N GLY A 127 -1.53 -11.84 -6.43
CA GLY A 127 -0.92 -11.33 -7.64
C GLY A 127 0.23 -12.22 -8.12
N THR A 128 0.36 -12.36 -9.44
CA THR A 128 1.38 -13.21 -10.06
C THR A 128 2.79 -12.67 -9.86
N GLU A 129 2.93 -11.35 -9.70
CA GLU A 129 4.20 -10.70 -9.37
C GLU A 129 4.77 -11.14 -8.01
N PHE A 130 3.95 -11.73 -7.15
CA PHE A 130 4.39 -12.22 -5.83
C PHE A 130 4.79 -13.69 -5.85
N HIS A 131 4.83 -14.37 -7.01
CA HIS A 131 5.21 -15.78 -7.08
C HIS A 131 6.66 -16.05 -6.66
N GLY A 132 7.54 -15.03 -6.73
CA GLY A 132 8.93 -15.12 -6.27
C GLY A 132 9.13 -15.03 -4.76
N TYR A 133 8.06 -14.99 -3.95
CA TYR A 133 8.12 -14.70 -2.50
C TYR A 133 9.06 -15.63 -1.73
N ALA A 134 9.12 -16.93 -2.06
CA ALA A 134 9.93 -17.90 -1.33
C ALA A 134 11.43 -17.55 -1.32
N GLN A 135 11.92 -16.87 -2.38
CA GLN A 135 13.30 -16.38 -2.43
C GLN A 135 13.53 -15.24 -1.42
N LEU A 136 12.55 -14.33 -1.28
CA LEU A 136 12.61 -13.24 -0.31
C LEU A 136 12.54 -13.77 1.12
N GLU A 137 11.70 -14.77 1.38
CA GLU A 137 11.65 -15.42 2.70
C GLU A 137 12.99 -16.01 3.10
N LYS A 138 13.59 -16.79 2.20
CA LYS A 138 14.87 -17.46 2.44
C LYS A 138 16.01 -16.47 2.66
N HIS A 139 16.07 -15.41 1.85
CA HIS A 139 17.19 -14.46 1.90
C HIS A 139 17.09 -13.48 3.07
N HIS A 140 15.88 -13.03 3.42
CA HIS A 140 15.67 -12.00 4.45
C HIS A 140 15.10 -12.52 5.75
N ASN A 141 14.94 -13.85 5.90
CA ASN A 141 14.35 -14.50 7.07
C ASN A 141 13.00 -13.88 7.49
N CYS A 142 12.12 -13.68 6.50
CA CYS A 142 10.79 -13.09 6.69
C CYS A 142 9.69 -14.07 6.24
N LEU A 143 8.48 -13.92 6.78
CA LEU A 143 7.35 -14.79 6.40
C LEU A 143 6.31 -14.04 5.57
N PHE A 144 5.96 -14.58 4.40
CA PHE A 144 4.86 -14.12 3.57
C PHE A 144 3.54 -14.78 3.95
N TYR A 145 2.49 -13.97 3.87
CA TYR A 145 1.09 -14.36 4.02
C TYR A 145 0.27 -13.79 2.87
N PHE A 146 -0.80 -14.48 2.50
CA PHE A 146 -1.61 -14.12 1.33
C PHE A 146 -3.09 -13.95 1.70
N ALA A 147 -3.65 -12.81 1.29
CA ALA A 147 -5.07 -12.48 1.47
C ALA A 147 -5.98 -13.33 0.57
N ASN A 148 -7.25 -13.47 0.96
CA ASN A 148 -8.25 -14.17 0.18
C ASN A 148 -8.49 -13.45 -1.17
N PRO A 149 -8.68 -14.20 -2.26
CA PRO A 149 -9.07 -13.61 -3.54
C PRO A 149 -10.34 -12.77 -3.41
N TYR A 150 -10.33 -11.53 -3.91
CA TYR A 150 -11.46 -10.57 -3.85
C TYR A 150 -11.75 -9.95 -2.46
N HIS A 151 -10.99 -10.31 -1.42
CA HIS A 151 -11.12 -9.76 -0.07
C HIS A 151 -10.16 -8.58 0.17
N SER A 152 -10.26 -7.53 -0.65
CA SER A 152 -9.32 -6.40 -0.60
C SER A 152 -9.30 -5.66 0.76
N TRP A 153 -10.37 -5.79 1.56
CA TRP A 153 -10.46 -5.20 2.90
C TRP A 153 -9.52 -5.83 3.93
N GLU A 154 -9.05 -7.06 3.71
CA GLU A 154 -8.07 -7.75 4.57
C GLU A 154 -6.70 -7.05 4.55
N ARG A 155 -6.47 -6.17 3.55
CA ARG A 155 -5.26 -5.36 3.34
C ARG A 155 -5.59 -3.87 3.36
N GLY A 156 -6.40 -3.45 4.33
CA GLY A 156 -6.90 -2.07 4.44
C GLY A 156 -5.79 -1.02 4.63
N THR A 157 -4.59 -1.39 5.12
CA THR A 157 -3.47 -0.45 5.29
C THR A 157 -2.92 -0.01 3.94
N ASN A 158 -2.74 -0.96 3.02
CA ASN A 158 -2.33 -0.67 1.65
C ASN A 158 -3.40 0.11 0.88
N GLU A 159 -4.68 -0.25 1.02
CA GLU A 159 -5.75 0.51 0.33
C GLU A 159 -5.75 1.99 0.74
N ASN A 160 -5.58 2.27 2.03
CA ASN A 160 -5.49 3.64 2.54
C ASN A 160 -4.25 4.36 1.98
N THR A 161 -3.09 3.72 2.09
CA THR A 161 -1.81 4.32 1.72
C THR A 161 -1.69 4.54 0.22
N ASN A 162 -2.17 3.60 -0.60
CA ASN A 162 -2.26 3.76 -2.04
C ASN A 162 -3.19 4.91 -2.41
N GLY A 163 -4.28 5.12 -1.67
CA GLY A 163 -5.09 6.33 -1.80
C GLY A 163 -4.32 7.64 -1.57
N LEU A 164 -3.35 7.64 -0.64
CA LEU A 164 -2.46 8.78 -0.41
C LEU A 164 -1.47 8.98 -1.54
N ILE A 165 -0.84 7.90 -2.00
CA ILE A 165 0.14 7.90 -3.10
C ILE A 165 -0.50 8.42 -4.40
N ARG A 166 -1.79 8.12 -4.64
CA ARG A 166 -2.50 8.59 -5.84
C ARG A 166 -2.68 10.11 -5.95
N GLN A 167 -2.37 10.91 -4.92
CA GLN A 167 -2.26 12.37 -5.09
C GLN A 167 -1.01 12.78 -5.86
N TYR A 168 0.08 12.02 -5.70
CA TYR A 168 1.35 12.28 -6.36
C TYR A 168 1.44 11.53 -7.69
N LEU A 169 0.87 10.33 -7.73
CA LEU A 169 0.87 9.44 -8.90
C LEU A 169 -0.58 9.12 -9.31
N PRO A 170 -1.28 10.05 -9.98
CA PRO A 170 -2.69 9.89 -10.33
C PRO A 170 -3.00 8.56 -11.03
N LYS A 171 -4.25 8.12 -10.91
CA LYS A 171 -4.71 6.99 -11.71
C LYS A 171 -4.77 7.41 -13.17
N ARG A 172 -4.57 6.44 -14.06
CA ARG A 172 -4.70 6.60 -15.53
C ARG A 172 -3.67 7.50 -16.20
N THR A 173 -2.61 7.90 -15.49
CA THR A 173 -1.43 8.53 -16.06
C THR A 173 -0.34 7.48 -16.28
N SER A 174 0.53 7.71 -17.27
CA SER A 174 1.74 6.90 -17.46
C SER A 174 2.64 6.99 -16.22
N MET A 175 3.35 5.91 -15.91
CA MET A 175 4.37 5.89 -14.85
C MET A 175 5.81 5.88 -15.39
N SER A 176 6.02 6.08 -16.70
CA SER A 176 7.37 6.10 -17.30
C SER A 176 8.29 7.19 -16.75
N HIS A 177 7.73 8.30 -16.27
CA HIS A 177 8.50 9.41 -15.68
C HIS A 177 8.82 9.18 -14.19
N VAL A 178 8.27 8.13 -13.56
CA VAL A 178 8.46 7.89 -12.13
C VAL A 178 9.85 7.33 -11.92
N THR A 179 10.65 8.04 -11.12
CA THR A 179 12.01 7.62 -10.74
C THR A 179 12.04 7.14 -9.28
N GLN A 180 13.06 6.36 -8.90
CA GLN A 180 13.24 5.98 -7.50
C GLN A 180 13.43 7.21 -6.58
N LYS A 181 14.03 8.29 -7.08
CA LYS A 181 14.16 9.55 -6.33
C LYS A 181 12.79 10.14 -5.99
N LEU A 182 11.90 10.24 -6.99
CA LEU A 182 10.52 10.70 -6.76
C LEU A 182 9.77 9.78 -5.77
N CYS A 183 9.94 8.46 -5.89
CA CYS A 183 9.36 7.51 -4.93
C CYS A 183 9.84 7.76 -3.50
N ASN A 184 11.13 8.01 -3.30
CA ASN A 184 11.70 8.33 -1.99
C ASN A 184 11.16 9.65 -1.44
N GLU A 185 11.03 10.69 -2.28
CA GLU A 185 10.45 11.98 -1.88
C GLU A 185 8.99 11.85 -1.44
N ILE A 186 8.19 11.06 -2.18
CA ILE A 186 6.79 10.77 -1.80
C ILE A 186 6.75 10.00 -0.49
N ALA A 187 7.56 8.94 -0.34
CA ALA A 187 7.64 8.15 0.88
C ALA A 187 8.03 9.02 2.09
N HIS A 188 9.05 9.87 1.94
CA HIS A 188 9.47 10.83 2.97
C HIS A 188 8.30 11.73 3.39
N LYS A 189 7.61 12.37 2.45
CA LYS A 189 6.42 13.21 2.74
C LYS A 189 5.31 12.44 3.45
N LEU A 190 5.16 11.14 3.22
CA LEU A 190 4.16 10.31 3.92
C LEU A 190 4.62 9.86 5.30
N ASN A 191 5.92 9.69 5.49
CA ASN A 191 6.54 9.19 6.73
C ASN A 191 6.83 10.32 7.74
N THR A 192 7.00 11.56 7.28
CA THR A 192 7.16 12.75 8.12
C THR A 192 5.85 13.50 8.36
N ARG A 193 4.72 12.98 7.89
CA ARG A 193 3.41 13.59 8.12
C ARG A 193 2.79 13.09 9.44
N PRO A 194 2.46 13.97 10.39
CA PRO A 194 1.69 13.65 11.59
C PRO A 194 0.43 12.83 11.30
N ARG A 195 0.16 11.81 12.11
CA ARG A 195 -1.05 10.99 12.00
C ARG A 195 -1.84 11.01 13.30
N LYS A 196 -3.12 11.41 13.23
CA LYS A 196 -4.02 11.41 14.40
C LYS A 196 -4.06 10.06 15.12
N ARG A 197 -4.03 8.94 14.39
CA ARG A 197 -4.01 7.58 14.96
C ARG A 197 -2.74 7.24 15.76
N LEU A 198 -1.68 8.05 15.63
CA LEU A 198 -0.41 7.91 16.34
C LEU A 198 -0.22 9.04 17.36
N GLY A 199 -1.31 9.67 17.83
CA GLY A 199 -1.23 10.83 18.73
C GLY A 199 -0.50 12.01 18.09
N TYR A 200 -0.68 12.21 16.78
CA TYR A 200 -0.02 13.25 15.98
C TYR A 200 1.51 13.11 15.83
N ARG A 201 2.11 12.00 16.26
CA ARG A 201 3.46 11.64 15.84
C ARG A 201 3.49 11.26 14.36
N THR A 202 4.66 11.43 13.75
CA THR A 202 4.94 10.97 12.38
C THR A 202 5.23 9.46 12.38
N PRO A 203 4.97 8.74 11.28
CA PRO A 203 5.39 7.35 11.14
C PRO A 203 6.87 7.11 11.41
N THR A 204 7.75 8.03 11.00
CA THR A 204 9.20 7.96 11.26
C THR A 204 9.48 8.00 12.76
N GLU A 205 8.98 9.01 13.49
CA GLU A 205 9.20 9.08 14.94
C GLU A 205 8.60 7.87 15.65
N TYR A 206 7.39 7.47 15.24
CA TYR A 206 6.66 6.40 15.91
C TYR A 206 7.32 5.03 15.68
N ILE A 207 7.86 4.76 14.49
CA ILE A 207 8.53 3.46 14.26
C ILE A 207 9.81 3.34 15.06
N HIS A 208 10.69 4.35 15.04
CA HIS A 208 11.95 4.30 15.78
C HIS A 208 11.75 4.27 17.31
N ALA A 209 10.64 4.82 17.82
CA ALA A 209 10.29 4.71 19.24
C ALA A 209 9.79 3.32 19.68
N HIS A 210 9.55 2.40 18.74
CA HIS A 210 9.00 1.06 19.02
C HIS A 210 9.81 -0.08 18.35
N LEU A 211 11.02 0.22 17.86
CA LEU A 211 12.02 -0.78 17.47
C LEU A 211 12.64 -1.40 18.72
#